data_AF-A0A8T4KIW8-F1
#
_entry.id   AF-A0A8T4KIW8-F1
#
_cell.length_a   1.000
_cell.length_b   1.000
_cell.length_c   1.000
_cell.angle_alpha   90.00
_cell.angle_beta   90.00
_cell.angle_gamma   90.00
#
_symmetry.space_group_name_H-M   'P 1'
#
loop_
_entity.id
_entity.type
_entity.pdbx_description
1 polymer ?
#
loop_
_entity_poly.entity_id
_entity_poly.type
_entity_poly.pdbx_seq_one_letter_code
_entity_poly.pdbx_strand_id
1 'polypeptide(L)'
;MISELTINSKNVNVAAKVVEKRQPREVNTKFGRNLVAESVLEDQTGQIILVLWGDDIDKVKEGDSIKIKNGYITEWNGALQLNIGKFGTLEIL
;
A
#
# COMPACT_ATOMS: atom_id res chain seq x y z
N MET A 1 12.20 6.87 -6.10
CA MET A 1 11.02 7.76 -6.12
C MET A 1 9.78 6.94 -6.44
N ILE A 2 8.56 7.38 -6.11
CA ILE A 2 7.35 6.64 -6.53
C ILE A 2 7.30 6.48 -8.06
N SER A 3 7.66 7.53 -8.80
CA SER A 3 7.69 7.53 -10.28
C SER A 3 8.64 6.50 -10.92
N GLU A 4 9.59 5.96 -10.16
CA GLU A 4 10.60 5.00 -10.64
C GLU A 4 10.27 3.55 -10.26
N LEU A 5 9.15 3.33 -9.55
CA LEU A 5 8.78 1.99 -9.10
C LEU A 5 8.27 1.16 -10.29
N THR A 6 8.73 -0.09 -10.36
CA THR A 6 8.34 -1.06 -11.39
C THR A 6 7.98 -2.38 -10.74
N ILE A 7 7.40 -3.31 -11.50
CA ILE A 7 7.09 -4.66 -11.03
C ILE A 7 8.33 -5.44 -10.53
N ASN A 8 9.52 -5.03 -10.96
CA ASN A 8 10.78 -5.65 -10.56
C ASN A 8 11.37 -5.04 -9.28
N SER A 9 10.80 -3.94 -8.79
CA SER A 9 11.26 -3.25 -7.59
C SER A 9 10.97 -4.09 -6.35
N LYS A 10 12.05 -4.47 -5.64
CA LYS A 10 12.03 -5.19 -4.37
C LYS A 10 12.56 -4.29 -3.25
N ASN A 11 12.24 -4.62 -2.00
CA ASN A 11 12.67 -3.87 -0.82
C ASN A 11 12.31 -2.38 -0.91
N VAL A 12 11.08 -2.11 -1.36
CA VAL A 12 10.60 -0.76 -1.63
C VAL A 12 10.39 -0.02 -0.31
N ASN A 13 11.08 1.12 -0.18
CA ASN A 13 10.93 2.02 0.97
C ASN A 13 10.34 3.33 0.47
N VAL A 14 9.20 3.72 1.01
CA VAL A 14 8.44 4.91 0.58
C VAL A 14 8.04 5.70 1.81
N ALA A 15 8.18 7.01 1.76
CA ALA A 15 7.58 7.93 2.70
C ALA A 15 6.66 8.86 1.90
N ALA A 16 5.37 8.82 2.17
CA ALA A 16 4.35 9.48 1.35
C ALA A 16 3.11 9.81 2.18
N LYS A 17 2.28 10.71 1.68
CA LYS A 17 1.00 11.08 2.30
C LYS A 17 -0.12 10.24 1.70
N VAL A 18 -1.04 9.80 2.55
CA VAL A 18 -2.29 9.16 2.12
C VAL A 18 -3.24 10.25 1.65
N VAL A 19 -3.55 10.28 0.36
CA VAL A 19 -4.43 11.30 -0.25
C VAL A 19 -5.85 10.79 -0.49
N GLU A 20 -6.04 9.48 -0.56
CA GLU A 20 -7.35 8.84 -0.67
C GLU A 20 -7.32 7.50 0.06
N LYS A 21 -8.40 7.15 0.76
CA LYS A 21 -8.61 5.80 1.27
C LYS A 21 -9.99 5.28 0.88
N ARG A 22 -10.03 4.17 0.14
CA ARG A 22 -11.28 3.51 -0.26
C ARG A 22 -11.86 2.69 0.88
N GLN A 23 -13.17 2.48 0.81
CA GLN A 23 -13.91 1.62 1.74
C GLN A 23 -13.35 0.19 1.72
N PRO A 24 -13.16 -0.44 2.90
CA PRO A 24 -12.73 -1.83 2.97
C PRO A 24 -13.74 -2.75 2.30
N ARG A 25 -13.25 -3.77 1.59
CA ARG A 25 -14.08 -4.82 0.99
C ARG A 25 -13.60 -6.21 1.41
N GLU A 26 -14.54 -7.13 1.52
CA GLU A 26 -14.23 -8.53 1.79
C GLU A 26 -13.77 -9.23 0.50
N VAL A 27 -12.70 -10.00 0.61
CA VAL A 27 -12.16 -10.84 -0.46
C VAL A 27 -11.95 -12.26 0.04
N ASN A 28 -12.24 -13.23 -0.83
CA ASN A 28 -11.93 -14.63 -0.58
C ASN A 28 -10.50 -14.91 -1.06
N THR A 29 -9.62 -15.19 -0.12
CA THR A 29 -8.25 -15.63 -0.40
C THR A 29 -8.14 -17.15 -0.26
N LYS A 30 -7.02 -17.74 -0.72
CA LYS A 30 -6.73 -19.16 -0.49
C LYS A 30 -6.66 -19.57 0.98
N PHE A 31 -6.56 -18.61 1.89
CA PHE A 31 -6.49 -18.81 3.33
C PHE A 31 -7.80 -18.47 4.06
N GLY A 32 -8.85 -18.10 3.31
CA GLY A 32 -10.15 -17.69 3.86
C GLY A 32 -10.52 -16.25 3.50
N ARG A 33 -11.62 -15.77 4.11
CA ARG A 33 -12.08 -14.39 3.96
C ARG A 33 -11.12 -13.43 4.63
N ASN A 34 -10.81 -12.34 3.95
CA ASN A 34 -9.99 -11.27 4.48
C ASN A 34 -10.53 -9.91 4.03
N LEU A 35 -10.22 -8.86 4.77
CA LEU A 35 -10.54 -7.49 4.39
C LEU A 35 -9.35 -6.87 3.66
N VAL A 36 -9.66 -6.17 2.59
CA VAL A 36 -8.69 -5.38 1.83
C VAL A 36 -9.23 -3.97 1.64
N ALA A 37 -8.37 -2.97 1.78
CA ALA A 37 -8.65 -1.60 1.39
C ALA A 37 -7.52 -1.06 0.51
N GLU A 38 -7.89 -0.24 -0.46
CA GLU A 38 -6.94 0.45 -1.32
C GLU A 38 -6.79 1.89 -0.83
N SER A 39 -5.55 2.37 -0.75
CA SER A 39 -5.24 3.76 -0.41
C SER A 39 -4.30 4.33 -1.45
N VAL A 40 -4.46 5.60 -1.80
CA VAL A 40 -3.55 6.29 -2.71
C VAL A 40 -2.51 7.02 -1.88
N LEU A 41 -1.25 6.70 -2.13
CA LEU A 41 -0.11 7.41 -1.57
C LEU A 41 0.42 8.40 -2.59
N GLU A 42 0.77 9.59 -2.13
CA GLU A 42 1.36 10.64 -2.95
C GLU A 42 2.67 11.13 -2.31
N ASP A 43 3.72 11.22 -3.14
CA ASP A 43 4.93 11.96 -2.85
C ASP A 43 5.17 13.03 -3.93
N GLN A 44 6.29 13.75 -3.85
CA GLN A 44 6.63 14.81 -4.82
C GLN A 44 6.84 14.31 -6.26
N THR A 45 6.89 13.00 -6.46
CA THR A 45 7.30 12.36 -7.71
C THR A 45 6.16 11.63 -8.40
N GLY A 46 5.14 11.21 -7.64
CA GLY A 46 3.94 10.62 -8.19
C GLY A 46 3.05 9.96 -7.15
N GLN A 47 2.14 9.13 -7.65
CA GLN A 47 1.16 8.41 -6.84
C GLN A 47 1.30 6.90 -7.01
N ILE A 48 0.97 6.14 -5.97
CA ILE A 48 0.88 4.68 -6.01
C ILE A 48 -0.26 4.17 -5.13
N ILE A 49 -0.88 3.07 -5.56
CA ILE A 49 -1.89 2.38 -4.77
C ILE A 49 -1.20 1.53 -3.71
N LEU A 50 -1.48 1.78 -2.44
CA LEU A 50 -1.16 0.92 -1.32
C LEU A 50 -2.33 -0.04 -1.06
N VAL A 51 -2.00 -1.33 -0.94
CA VAL A 51 -2.97 -2.36 -0.54
C VAL A 51 -2.81 -2.64 0.96
N LEU A 52 -3.86 -2.30 1.72
CA LEU A 52 -3.96 -2.53 3.16
C LEU A 52 -4.78 -3.79 3.45
N TRP A 53 -4.32 -4.59 4.41
CA TRP A 53 -4.95 -5.85 4.79
C TRP A 53 -5.31 -5.84 6.28
N GLY A 54 -6.49 -6.40 6.61
CA GLY A 54 -6.91 -6.59 8.01
C GLY A 54 -6.71 -5.36 8.88
N ASP A 55 -6.00 -5.52 10.00
CA ASP A 55 -5.79 -4.46 11.00
C ASP A 55 -5.04 -3.22 10.46
N ASP A 56 -4.26 -3.34 9.38
CA ASP A 56 -3.57 -2.18 8.79
C ASP A 56 -4.55 -1.20 8.13
N ILE A 57 -5.73 -1.70 7.76
CA ILE A 57 -6.82 -0.87 7.25
C ILE A 57 -7.22 0.16 8.30
N ASP A 58 -7.41 -0.23 9.56
CA ASP A 58 -7.91 0.68 10.59
C ASP A 58 -6.82 1.64 11.13
N LYS A 59 -5.55 1.26 11.00
CA LYS A 59 -4.41 2.09 11.40
C LYS A 59 -4.27 3.33 10.51
N VAL A 60 -4.43 3.16 9.20
CA VAL A 60 -4.16 4.22 8.21
C VAL A 60 -5.42 5.03 7.92
N LYS A 61 -5.29 6.35 7.91
CA LYS A 61 -6.37 7.27 7.54
C LYS A 61 -5.95 8.19 6.40
N GLU A 62 -6.96 8.69 5.69
CA GLU A 62 -6.73 9.77 4.73
C GLU A 62 -6.15 10.99 5.44
N GLY A 63 -5.12 11.59 4.84
CA GLY A 63 -4.37 12.69 5.41
C GLY A 63 -3.11 12.28 6.17
N ASP A 64 -2.96 11.01 6.57
CA ASP A 64 -1.79 10.54 7.31
C ASP A 64 -0.53 10.60 6.45
N SER A 65 0.60 10.91 7.08
CA SER A 65 1.91 10.70 6.48
C SER A 65 2.42 9.35 6.96
N ILE A 66 2.78 8.46 6.05
CA ILE A 66 3.21 7.11 6.39
C ILE A 66 4.57 6.80 5.79
N LYS A 67 5.27 5.88 6.43
CA LYS A 67 6.52 5.31 5.99
C LYS A 67 6.38 3.80 5.86
N ILE A 68 6.58 3.31 4.65
CA ILE A 68 6.65 1.90 4.33
C ILE A 68 8.11 1.51 4.19
N LYS A 69 8.49 0.42 4.84
CA LYS A 69 9.80 -0.21 4.66
C LYS A 69 9.63 -1.63 4.16
N ASN A 70 10.54 -2.05 3.28
CA ASN A 70 10.62 -3.41 2.76
C ASN A 70 9.28 -3.91 2.14
N GLY A 71 8.62 -3.01 1.41
CA GLY A 71 7.46 -3.33 0.58
C GLY A 71 7.86 -3.96 -0.75
N TYR A 72 6.85 -4.38 -1.51
CA TYR A 72 7.04 -4.94 -2.86
C TYR A 72 5.93 -4.47 -3.79
N ILE A 73 6.25 -4.42 -5.09
CA ILE A 73 5.30 -4.01 -6.12
C ILE A 73 4.64 -5.26 -6.72
N THR A 74 3.34 -5.22 -6.88
CA THR A 74 2.56 -6.14 -7.71
C THR A 74 1.81 -5.35 -8.78
N GLU A 75 1.34 -6.04 -9.80
CA GLU A 75 0.39 -5.47 -10.76
C GLU A 75 -0.95 -6.17 -10.60
N TRP A 76 -2.01 -5.36 -10.51
CA TRP A 76 -3.38 -5.85 -10.48
C TRP A 76 -4.23 -5.02 -11.43
N ASN A 77 -4.90 -5.69 -12.37
CA ASN A 77 -5.75 -5.04 -13.38
C ASN A 77 -5.04 -3.91 -14.14
N GLY A 78 -3.74 -4.08 -14.44
CA GLY A 78 -2.92 -3.09 -15.16
C GLY A 78 -2.44 -1.91 -14.30
N ALA A 79 -2.68 -1.92 -12.99
CA ALA A 79 -2.19 -0.89 -12.07
C ALA A 79 -1.14 -1.45 -11.12
N LEU A 80 -0.05 -0.68 -10.91
CA LEU A 80 0.97 -1.00 -9.92
C LEU A 80 0.43 -0.78 -8.50
N GLN A 81 0.72 -1.74 -7.63
CA GLN A 81 0.28 -1.77 -6.25
C GLN A 81 1.47 -2.03 -5.32
N LEU A 82 1.64 -1.16 -4.34
CA LEU A 82 2.54 -1.35 -3.22
C LEU A 82 1.87 -2.23 -2.17
N ASN A 83 2.57 -3.29 -1.78
CA ASN A 83 2.15 -4.23 -0.76
C ASN A 83 3.21 -4.31 0.35
N ILE A 84 2.76 -4.64 1.56
CA ILE A 84 3.61 -4.84 2.72
C ILE A 84 3.76 -6.36 2.92
N GLY A 85 4.98 -6.86 2.76
CA GLY A 85 5.27 -8.28 2.96
C GLY A 85 5.44 -8.65 4.42
N LYS A 86 5.68 -9.94 4.69
CA LYS A 86 5.94 -10.47 6.05
C LYS A 86 7.06 -9.73 6.81
N PHE A 87 8.05 -9.21 6.09
CA PHE A 87 9.19 -8.48 6.66
C PHE A 87 9.09 -6.97 6.41
N GLY A 88 7.94 -6.50 5.90
CA GLY A 88 7.67 -5.10 5.69
C GLY A 88 7.08 -4.47 6.95
N THR A 89 7.23 -3.15 7.06
CA THR A 89 6.64 -2.38 8.16
C THR A 89 5.92 -1.17 7.61
N LEU A 90 4.79 -0.84 8.22
CA LEU A 90 4.09 0.42 8.05
C LEU A 90 4.17 1.21 9.35
N GLU A 91 4.58 2.47 9.24
CA GLU A 91 4.74 3.41 10.34
C GLU A 91 3.99 4.70 9.98
N ILE A 92 3.18 5.21 10.90
CA ILE A 92 2.52 6.52 10.77
C ILE A 92 3.45 7.56 11.39
N LEU A 93 3.66 8.68 10.68
CA LEU A 93 4.57 9.76 11.07
C LEU A 93 3.86 10.87 11.83
#